data_AF-A0A1V3WL94-F1
#
_entry.id   AF-A0A1V3WL94-F1
#
_cell.length_a   1.000
_cell.length_b   1.000
_cell.length_c   1.000
_cell.angle_alpha   90.00
_cell.angle_beta   90.00
_cell.angle_gamma   90.00
#
_symmetry.space_group_name_H-M   'P 1'
#
loop_
_entity.id
_entity.type
_entity.pdbx_description
1 polymer ?
#
loop_
_entity_poly.entity_id
_entity_poly.type
_entity_poly.pdbx_seq_one_letter_code
_entity_poly.pdbx_strand_id
1 'polypeptide(L)' 'MVVVEWGEGLAERLSQRHLDVRLERVSHSDVRIATWQWVCS' A
#
# COMPACT_ATOMS: atom_id res chain seq x y z
N MET A 1 13.21 5.71 -3.67
CA MET A 1 12.14 6.73 -3.67
C MET A 1 11.00 6.15 -2.86
N VAL A 2 10.58 6.82 -1.78
CA VAL A 2 9.49 6.36 -0.91
C VAL A 2 8.31 7.30 -1.15
N VAL A 3 7.16 6.75 -1.51
CA VAL A 3 5.91 7.49 -1.76
C VAL A 3 4.87 6.95 -0.78
N VAL A 4 4.03 7.83 -0.24
CA VAL A 4 2.93 7.48 0.66
C VAL A 4 1.69 8.23 0.22
N GLU A 5 0.57 7.53 0.07
CA GLU A 5 -0.74 8.13 -0.22
C GLU A 5 -1.82 7.63 0.73
N TRP A 6 -2.82 8.49 0.95
CA TRP A 6 -4.00 8.21 1.74
C TRP A 6 -5.26 8.52 0.92
N GLY A 7 -6.00 7.48 0.53
CA GLY A 7 -7.40 7.57 0.10
C GLY A 7 -7.64 7.70 -1.41
N GLU A 8 -8.44 6.75 -1.93
CA GLU A 8 -9.09 6.72 -3.25
C GLU A 8 -8.22 6.87 -4.51
N GLY A 9 -7.36 5.87 -4.70
CA GLY A 9 -6.80 5.54 -6.00
C GLY A 9 -5.62 6.41 -6.39
N LEU A 10 -4.75 5.86 -7.25
CA LEU A 10 -3.70 6.61 -7.93
C LEU A 10 -2.41 6.85 -7.12
N ALA A 11 -1.78 5.79 -6.57
CA ALA A 11 -0.34 5.82 -6.25
C ALA A 11 0.44 5.94 -7.57
N GLU A 12 0.37 7.13 -8.15
CA GLU A 12 0.64 7.40 -9.54
C GLU A 12 2.15 7.24 -9.74
N ARG A 13 2.50 6.13 -10.40
CA ARG A 13 3.85 5.77 -10.86
C ARG A 13 4.79 5.26 -9.76
N LEU A 14 4.40 4.15 -9.13
CA LEU A 14 5.40 3.28 -8.52
C LEU A 14 6.40 2.81 -9.59
N SER A 15 7.69 2.98 -9.29
CA SER A 15 8.81 2.73 -10.21
C SER A 15 8.84 1.27 -10.69
N GLN A 16 9.66 0.97 -11.72
CA GLN A 16 9.87 -0.40 -12.28
C GLN A 16 10.05 -1.49 -11.20
N ARG A 17 10.56 -1.13 -10.02
CA ARG A 17 10.57 -1.97 -8.83
C ARG A 17 10.03 -1.19 -7.64
N HIS A 18 9.02 -1.74 -6.97
CA HIS A 18 8.40 -1.11 -5.81
C HIS A 18 7.86 -2.14 -4.81
N LEU A 19 7.66 -1.68 -3.58
CA LEU A 19 6.95 -2.43 -2.55
C LEU A 19 5.51 -1.95 -2.54
N ASP A 20 4.59 -2.82 -2.94
CA ASP A 20 3.16 -2.58 -2.79
C ASP A 20 2.73 -2.94 -1.37
N VAL A 21 2.00 -2.05 -0.70
CA VAL A 21 1.54 -2.21 0.69
C VAL A 21 0.07 -1.87 0.78
N ARG A 22 -0.72 -2.85 1.20
CA ARG A 22 -2.16 -2.72 1.38
C ARG A 22 -2.51 -2.83 2.86
N LEU A 23 -3.35 -1.91 3.32
CA LEU A 23 -3.82 -1.87 4.71
C LEU A 23 -5.31 -2.18 4.76
N GLU A 24 -5.69 -3.19 5.52
CA GLU A 24 -7.08 -3.54 5.80
C GLU A 24 -7.46 -3.19 7.23
N ARG A 25 -8.68 -2.70 7.42
CA ARG A 25 -9.24 -2.43 8.75
C ARG A 25 -9.87 -3.70 9.32
N VAL A 26 -9.46 -4.08 10.53
CA VAL A 26 -10.18 -5.09 11.32
C VAL A 26 -11.49 -4.46 11.82
N SER A 27 -12.60 -5.17 11.67
CA SER A 27 -13.91 -4.66 12.08
C SER A 27 -13.95 -4.38 13.58
N HIS A 28 -14.60 -3.27 13.96
CA HIS A 28 -14.75 -2.82 15.35
C HIS A 28 -13.42 -2.69 16.12
N SER A 29 -12.30 -2.49 15.44
CA SER A 29 -10.98 -2.34 16.04
C SER A 29 -10.15 -1.26 15.36
N ASP A 30 -9.26 -0.64 16.12
CA ASP A 30 -8.26 0.29 15.59
C ASP A 30 -7.05 -0.43 14.98
N VAL A 31 -6.99 -1.75 15.09
CA VAL A 31 -5.97 -2.58 14.44
C VAL A 31 -6.12 -2.53 12.92
N ARG A 32 -5.00 -2.45 12.22
CA ARG A 32 -4.89 -2.60 10.77
C ARG A 32 -3.99 -3.79 10.44
N ILE A 33 -4.36 -4.54 9.41
CA ILE A 33 -3.53 -5.61 8.88
C ILE A 33 -2.83 -5.08 7.63
N ALA A 34 -1.51 -5.19 7.60
CA ALA A 34 -0.70 -4.85 6.44
C ALA A 34 -0.36 -6.11 5.65
N THR A 35 -0.62 -6.10 4.35
CA THR A 35 -0.14 -7.11 3.40
C THR A 35 0.74 -6.42 2.38
N TRP A 36 1.91 -6.97 2.08
CA TRP A 36 2.85 -6.35 1.15
C TRP A 36 3.48 -7.37 0.21
N GLN A 37 3.91 -6.88 -0.96
CA GLN A 37 4.64 -7.67 -1.94
C GLN A 37 5.62 -6.81 -2.73
N TRP A 38 6.74 -7.41 -3.13
CA TRP A 38 7.65 -6.78 -4.08
C TRP A 38 7.10 -6.97 -5.49
N VAL A 39 6.93 -5.86 -6.20
CA VAL A 39 6.53 -5.84 -7.61
C VAL A 39 7.75 -5.41 -8.44
N CYS A 40 8.05 -6.21 -9.45
CA CYS A 40 9.01 -5.89 -10.49
C CYS A 40 8.25 -5.95 -11.82
N SER A 41 8.03 -4.80 -12.47
CA SER A 41 7.34 -4.68 -13.78
C SER A 41 8.34 -4.64 -14.93
#